data_AF-A0A7Y2AZP8-F1
#
_entry.id   AF-A0A7Y2AZP8-F1
#
_cell.length_a   1.000
_cell.length_b   1.000
_cell.length_c   1.000
_cell.angle_alpha   90.00
_cell.angle_beta   90.00
_cell.angle_gamma   90.00
#
_symmetry.space_group_name_H-M   'P 1'
#
loop_
_entity.id
_entity.type
_entity.pdbx_description
1 polymer ?
#
loop_
_entity_poly.entity_id
_entity_poly.type
_entity_poly.pdbx_seq_one_letter_code
_entity_poly.pdbx_strand_id
1 'polypeptide(L)'
;MVVKVQPDDAEWDAGDIRYNVLRWTSSPNPPFGGYGPSFSDPRTGQLIGADVMLEYSFMSRWPRMRAFMQDGAETQFWGEPEGIYCTLGHTLQLNSGFGRLAAETLYGFDDELDQRLAHDTMSYLILHEIGHTLGMHHNMKATQFLTPGEAFDEDVVDERGLAGSVMDYPALNFASSRDEQTRFYLTQPGPYDDWFIEYGYSPALDDPQAEAARLEAILARSTEPDLAFGNDADDMRSPGKAMDPRVNIYDMSADAVAYASNAMELYSDTLNGMVDKLPEEGK
;
A
#
# COMPACT_ATOMS: atom_id res chain seq x y z
N MET A 1 -14.24 -12.48 -9.02
CA MET A 1 -14.93 -12.34 -7.72
C MET A 1 -15.67 -11.01 -7.71
N VAL A 2 -16.81 -10.87 -7.01
CA VAL A 2 -17.55 -9.59 -6.92
C VAL A 2 -17.75 -9.27 -5.44
N VAL A 3 -17.24 -8.13 -4.99
CA VAL A 3 -17.50 -7.60 -3.65
C VAL A 3 -18.92 -7.00 -3.64
N LYS A 4 -19.71 -7.32 -2.61
CA LYS A 4 -21.08 -6.85 -2.46
C LYS A 4 -21.24 -6.12 -1.14
N VAL A 5 -22.03 -5.07 -1.13
CA VAL A 5 -22.46 -4.40 0.10
C VAL A 5 -23.40 -5.35 0.84
N GLN A 6 -23.17 -5.53 2.14
CA GLN A 6 -24.05 -6.29 3.01
C GLN A 6 -25.45 -5.62 3.03
N PRO A 7 -26.53 -6.35 2.72
CA PRO A 7 -27.89 -5.82 2.82
C PRO A 7 -28.27 -5.46 4.27
N ASP A 8 -29.11 -4.44 4.45
CA ASP A 8 -29.62 -4.03 5.77
C ASP A 8 -30.45 -5.13 6.46
N ASP A 9 -31.03 -6.06 5.67
CA ASP A 9 -31.83 -7.20 6.12
C ASP A 9 -31.05 -8.53 6.13
N ALA A 10 -29.71 -8.47 6.14
CA ALA A 10 -28.88 -9.66 6.23
C ALA A 10 -29.10 -10.41 7.57
N GLU A 11 -29.44 -11.70 7.47
CA GLU A 11 -29.57 -12.61 8.62
C GLU A 11 -28.20 -13.13 9.15
N TRP A 12 -27.10 -12.58 8.65
CA TRP A 12 -25.72 -12.94 9.01
C TRP A 12 -24.95 -11.68 9.39
N ASP A 13 -23.93 -11.84 10.22
CA ASP A 13 -23.04 -10.77 10.67
C ASP A 13 -21.58 -11.05 10.29
N ALA A 14 -20.70 -10.08 10.56
CA ALA A 14 -19.28 -10.15 10.22
C ALA A 14 -18.49 -11.29 10.88
N GLY A 15 -19.03 -11.96 11.90
CA GLY A 15 -18.45 -13.15 12.52
C GLY A 15 -18.96 -14.47 11.93
N ASP A 16 -19.86 -14.44 10.96
CA ASP A 16 -20.35 -15.63 10.29
C ASP A 16 -19.32 -16.15 9.28
N ILE A 17 -18.66 -17.26 9.66
CA ILE A 17 -17.61 -17.92 8.88
C ILE A 17 -18.00 -18.35 7.47
N ARG A 18 -19.30 -18.32 7.12
CA ARG A 18 -19.78 -18.63 5.76
C ARG A 18 -19.54 -17.49 4.78
N TYR A 19 -19.21 -16.30 5.29
CA TYR A 19 -19.01 -15.09 4.52
C TYR A 19 -17.60 -14.54 4.76
N ASN A 20 -16.94 -14.10 3.70
CA ASN A 20 -15.72 -13.30 3.81
C ASN A 20 -16.13 -11.83 3.80
N VAL A 21 -15.65 -11.05 4.77
CA VAL A 21 -16.10 -9.66 4.92
C VAL A 21 -14.93 -8.67 4.87
N LEU A 22 -15.20 -7.51 4.26
CA LEU A 22 -14.41 -6.30 4.46
C LEU A 22 -15.21 -5.41 5.42
N ARG A 23 -14.64 -5.03 6.56
CA ARG A 23 -15.36 -4.28 7.59
C ARG A 23 -14.58 -3.10 8.14
N TRP A 24 -15.32 -2.04 8.47
CA TRP A 24 -14.80 -0.88 9.15
C TRP A 24 -14.84 -1.07 10.66
N THR A 25 -13.74 -0.73 11.33
CA THR A 25 -13.63 -0.69 12.78
C THR A 25 -13.26 0.73 13.23
N SER A 26 -13.61 1.07 14.47
CA SER A 26 -13.26 2.36 15.06
C SER A 26 -12.83 2.13 16.49
N SER A 27 -11.55 1.81 16.65
CA SER A 27 -10.96 1.57 17.95
C SER A 27 -10.41 2.88 18.56
N PRO A 28 -10.44 3.07 19.89
CA PRO A 28 -9.83 4.23 20.53
C PRO A 28 -8.31 4.33 20.32
N ASN A 29 -7.62 3.18 20.40
CA ASN A 29 -6.17 3.04 20.22
C ASN A 29 -5.89 1.82 19.31
N PRO A 30 -6.10 1.92 17.99
CA PRO A 30 -5.82 0.82 17.08
C PRO A 30 -4.31 0.65 16.89
N PRO A 31 -3.79 -0.59 16.95
CA PRO A 31 -2.37 -0.86 16.67
C PRO A 31 -2.06 -1.00 15.17
N PHE A 32 -3.05 -0.92 14.28
CA PHE A 32 -2.92 -1.10 12.83
C PHE A 32 -3.89 -0.19 12.05
N GLY A 33 -3.59 0.06 10.77
CA GLY A 33 -4.51 0.76 9.85
C GLY A 33 -5.42 -0.20 9.07
N GLY A 34 -4.94 -1.40 8.80
CA GLY A 34 -5.66 -2.53 8.22
C GLY A 34 -5.19 -3.83 8.87
N TYR A 35 -6.03 -4.86 8.81
CA TYR A 35 -5.68 -6.21 9.28
C TYR A 35 -6.47 -7.26 8.49
N GLY A 36 -5.76 -8.12 7.75
CA GLY A 36 -6.34 -9.19 6.92
C GLY A 36 -6.01 -10.61 7.39
N PRO A 37 -6.56 -11.09 8.53
CA PRO A 37 -6.45 -12.49 8.92
C PRO A 37 -7.21 -13.42 7.97
N SER A 38 -6.68 -14.63 7.82
CA SER A 38 -7.41 -15.76 7.24
C SER A 38 -7.46 -16.94 8.21
N PHE A 39 -8.45 -17.80 7.99
CA PHE A 39 -8.66 -19.02 8.76
C PHE A 39 -8.43 -20.21 7.83
N SER A 40 -7.62 -21.15 8.27
CA SER A 40 -7.30 -22.36 7.50
C SER A 40 -7.76 -23.62 8.23
N ASP A 41 -8.16 -24.65 7.48
CA ASP A 41 -8.33 -25.99 8.05
C ASP A 41 -6.94 -26.49 8.51
N PRO A 42 -6.72 -26.75 9.81
CA PRO A 42 -5.39 -27.10 10.33
C PRO A 42 -4.88 -28.46 9.83
N ARG A 43 -5.73 -29.28 9.20
CA ARG A 43 -5.36 -30.60 8.66
C ARG A 43 -4.91 -30.53 7.22
N THR A 44 -5.47 -29.60 6.43
CA THR A 44 -5.25 -29.52 4.98
C THR A 44 -4.53 -28.24 4.56
N GLY A 45 -4.49 -27.23 5.42
CA GLY A 45 -3.98 -25.90 5.09
C GLY A 45 -4.93 -25.06 4.23
N GLN A 46 -6.09 -25.60 3.82
CA GLN A 46 -7.04 -24.91 2.97
C GLN A 46 -7.59 -23.66 3.66
N LEU A 47 -7.55 -22.51 2.99
CA LEU A 47 -8.25 -21.30 3.43
C LEU A 47 -9.77 -21.55 3.38
N ILE A 48 -10.43 -21.38 4.52
CA ILE A 48 -11.88 -21.59 4.68
C ILE A 48 -12.65 -20.30 4.93
N GLY A 49 -11.94 -19.21 5.26
CA GLY A 49 -12.52 -17.89 5.42
C GLY A 49 -11.45 -16.81 5.61
N ALA A 50 -11.83 -15.56 5.41
CA ALA A 50 -10.98 -14.40 5.60
C ALA A 50 -11.81 -13.16 5.94
N ASP A 51 -11.30 -12.35 6.86
CA ASP A 51 -11.94 -11.11 7.27
C ASP A 51 -10.94 -9.97 7.21
N VAL A 52 -11.20 -8.96 6.39
CA VAL A 52 -10.37 -7.75 6.32
C VAL A 52 -10.99 -6.66 7.18
N MET A 53 -10.21 -6.13 8.11
CA MET A 53 -10.59 -5.02 9.00
C MET A 53 -9.84 -3.76 8.59
N LEU A 54 -10.55 -2.64 8.47
CA LEU A 54 -9.99 -1.33 8.17
C LEU A 54 -10.32 -0.38 9.32
N GLU A 55 -9.31 0.24 9.92
CA GLU A 55 -9.50 1.15 11.05
C GLU A 55 -9.83 2.56 10.59
N TYR A 56 -10.92 3.14 11.09
CA TYR A 56 -11.38 4.48 10.73
C TYR A 56 -10.34 5.57 11.04
N SER A 57 -9.46 5.34 12.02
CA SER A 57 -8.37 6.26 12.38
C SER A 57 -7.40 6.49 11.21
N PHE A 58 -7.24 5.51 10.31
CA PHE A 58 -6.45 5.60 9.10
C PHE A 58 -6.85 6.78 8.22
N MET A 59 -8.15 6.94 7.96
CA MET A 59 -8.68 8.00 7.08
C MET A 59 -8.74 9.36 7.76
N SER A 60 -9.05 9.37 9.05
CA SER A 60 -9.58 10.56 9.73
C SER A 60 -8.59 11.28 10.63
N ARG A 61 -7.36 10.76 10.79
CA ARG A 61 -6.35 11.40 11.65
C ARG A 61 -5.64 12.58 10.99
N TRP A 62 -5.62 12.73 9.66
CA TRP A 62 -5.10 13.96 9.04
C TRP A 62 -6.00 15.20 9.25
N PRO A 63 -7.31 15.19 8.94
CA PRO A 63 -8.19 16.33 9.24
C PRO A 63 -8.19 16.68 10.73
N ARG A 64 -8.14 15.66 11.60
CA ARG A 64 -8.00 15.84 13.04
C ARG A 64 -6.66 16.48 13.41
N MET A 65 -5.54 15.97 12.87
CA MET A 65 -4.21 16.50 13.14
C MET A 65 -4.05 17.94 12.66
N ARG A 66 -4.60 18.29 11.48
CA ARG A 66 -4.63 19.69 11.01
C ARG A 66 -5.42 20.58 11.97
N ALA A 67 -6.60 20.14 12.42
CA ALA A 67 -7.38 20.87 13.43
C ALA A 67 -6.62 21.02 14.76
N PHE A 68 -5.89 19.97 15.20
CA PHE A 68 -5.08 20.01 16.43
C PHE A 68 -3.81 20.86 16.31
N MET A 69 -3.14 20.86 15.16
CA MET A 69 -1.96 21.69 14.87
C MET A 69 -2.32 23.17 14.78
N GLN A 70 -3.52 23.50 14.27
CA GLN A 70 -4.03 24.88 14.25
C GLN A 70 -4.41 25.40 15.65
N ASP A 71 -4.82 24.53 16.57
CA ASP A 71 -5.18 24.88 17.95
C ASP A 71 -4.03 24.72 18.97
N GLY A 72 -2.80 24.49 18.52
CA GLY A 72 -1.62 24.44 19.38
C GLY A 72 -1.57 23.27 20.37
N ALA A 73 -2.29 22.18 20.10
CA ALA A 73 -2.30 21.01 20.96
C ALA A 73 -1.04 20.15 20.73
N GLU A 74 -0.37 19.74 21.82
CA GLU A 74 0.77 18.83 21.77
C GLU A 74 0.38 17.50 21.13
N THR A 75 0.96 17.20 19.96
CA THR A 75 0.92 15.85 19.38
C THR A 75 1.66 14.91 20.32
N GLN A 76 0.92 14.13 21.11
CA GLN A 76 1.49 12.99 21.80
C GLN A 76 1.86 11.94 20.73
N PHE A 77 3.14 11.91 20.37
CA PHE A 77 3.76 10.77 19.72
C PHE A 77 3.77 9.63 20.74
N TRP A 78 2.68 8.87 20.81
CA TRP A 78 2.66 7.61 21.52
C TRP A 78 3.67 6.70 20.84
N GLY A 79 4.67 6.25 21.60
CA GLY A 79 5.75 5.42 21.10
C GLY A 79 5.23 4.21 20.33
N GLU A 80 6.01 3.79 19.33
CA GLU A 80 5.83 2.55 18.58
C GLU A 80 5.44 1.41 19.54
N PRO A 81 4.26 0.78 19.39
CA PRO A 81 3.89 -0.32 20.25
C PRO A 81 4.92 -1.45 20.10
N GLU A 82 5.43 -1.98 21.22
CA GLU A 82 6.30 -3.15 21.22
C GLU A 82 5.53 -4.36 20.62
N GLY A 83 5.88 -4.76 19.39
CA GLY A 83 5.32 -5.93 18.69
C GLY A 83 5.57 -5.91 17.18
N ILE A 84 5.35 -7.05 16.51
CA ILE A 84 5.42 -7.16 15.04
C ILE A 84 4.04 -6.79 14.50
N TYR A 85 3.83 -5.51 14.21
CA TYR A 85 2.59 -5.01 13.60
C TYR A 85 2.87 -4.47 12.19
N CYS A 86 1.90 -4.60 11.29
CA CYS A 86 1.95 -3.96 9.98
C CYS A 86 1.86 -2.42 10.17
N THR A 87 2.90 -1.69 9.76
CA THR A 87 2.96 -0.23 9.92
C THR A 87 2.51 0.53 8.66
N LEU A 88 2.18 -0.18 7.58
CA LEU A 88 1.83 0.43 6.29
C LEU A 88 0.74 1.48 6.40
N GLY A 89 -0.35 1.17 7.13
CA GLY A 89 -1.45 2.10 7.31
C GLY A 89 -1.03 3.43 7.96
N HIS A 90 -0.03 3.40 8.86
CA HIS A 90 0.51 4.64 9.43
C HIS A 90 1.31 5.44 8.40
N THR A 91 2.14 4.77 7.61
CA THR A 91 2.94 5.41 6.55
C THR A 91 2.06 6.03 5.48
N LEU A 92 1.08 5.29 4.95
CA LEU A 92 0.12 5.77 3.96
C LEU A 92 -0.62 7.03 4.44
N GLN A 93 -0.92 7.11 5.74
CA GLN A 93 -1.52 8.29 6.34
C GLN A 93 -0.57 9.50 6.37
N LEU A 94 0.68 9.31 6.78
CA LEU A 94 1.69 10.39 6.78
C LEU A 94 1.93 10.88 5.35
N ASN A 95 2.07 9.95 4.42
CA ASN A 95 2.23 10.22 3.00
C ASN A 95 1.02 10.98 2.43
N SER A 96 -0.21 10.56 2.73
CA SER A 96 -1.42 11.27 2.30
C SER A 96 -1.47 12.70 2.83
N GLY A 97 -1.03 12.88 4.08
CA GLY A 97 -0.89 14.20 4.67
C GLY A 97 0.11 15.09 3.96
N PHE A 98 1.31 14.54 3.72
CA PHE A 98 2.33 15.20 2.92
C PHE A 98 1.83 15.54 1.51
N GLY A 99 1.16 14.62 0.81
CA GLY A 99 0.63 14.84 -0.54
C GLY A 99 -0.36 16.01 -0.61
N ARG A 100 -1.28 16.11 0.36
CA ARG A 100 -2.20 17.26 0.47
C ARG A 100 -1.45 18.58 0.64
N LEU A 101 -0.46 18.58 1.51
CA LEU A 101 0.35 19.75 1.84
C LEU A 101 1.22 20.18 0.66
N ALA A 102 1.89 19.23 0.00
CA ALA A 102 2.70 19.45 -1.19
C ALA A 102 1.85 19.98 -2.35
N ALA A 103 0.69 19.37 -2.62
CA ALA A 103 -0.21 19.81 -3.67
C ALA A 103 -0.71 21.23 -3.44
N GLU A 104 -1.20 21.54 -2.23
CA GLU A 104 -1.63 22.90 -1.85
C GLU A 104 -0.51 23.92 -2.09
N THR A 105 0.70 23.54 -1.70
CA THR A 105 1.87 24.40 -1.79
C THR A 105 2.37 24.61 -3.22
N LEU A 106 2.32 23.59 -4.08
CA LEU A 106 2.90 23.66 -5.42
C LEU A 106 1.90 24.21 -6.44
N TYR A 107 0.72 23.63 -6.52
CA TYR A 107 -0.24 23.93 -7.60
C TYR A 107 -1.71 24.02 -7.16
N GLY A 108 -1.97 23.94 -5.85
CA GLY A 108 -3.31 23.96 -5.26
C GLY A 108 -3.89 22.55 -5.10
N PHE A 109 -4.63 22.33 -4.02
CA PHE A 109 -5.28 21.05 -3.73
C PHE A 109 -6.79 21.14 -3.93
N ASP A 110 -7.31 20.46 -4.96
CA ASP A 110 -8.73 20.44 -5.29
C ASP A 110 -9.42 19.12 -4.91
N ASP A 111 -10.76 19.13 -5.00
CA ASP A 111 -11.59 17.96 -4.65
C ASP A 111 -11.30 16.73 -5.53
N GLU A 112 -10.85 16.93 -6.77
CA GLU A 112 -10.50 15.84 -7.68
C GLU A 112 -9.24 15.12 -7.19
N LEU A 113 -8.20 15.88 -6.87
CA LEU A 113 -6.96 15.33 -6.34
C LEU A 113 -7.17 14.69 -4.97
N ASP A 114 -8.05 15.26 -4.15
CA ASP A 114 -8.43 14.67 -2.87
C ASP A 114 -9.12 13.31 -3.04
N GLN A 115 -10.10 13.23 -3.93
CA GLN A 115 -10.80 11.99 -4.22
C GLN A 115 -9.85 10.93 -4.78
N ARG A 116 -8.92 11.32 -5.68
CA ARG A 116 -7.92 10.40 -6.23
C ARG A 116 -6.96 9.88 -5.16
N LEU A 117 -6.41 10.77 -4.34
CA LEU A 117 -5.51 10.36 -3.24
C LEU A 117 -6.23 9.43 -2.27
N ALA A 118 -7.46 9.76 -1.86
CA ALA A 118 -8.25 8.90 -0.99
C ALA A 118 -8.55 7.53 -1.64
N HIS A 119 -8.92 7.52 -2.92
CA HIS A 119 -9.21 6.30 -3.68
C HIS A 119 -7.98 5.39 -3.78
N ASP A 120 -6.83 5.94 -4.18
CA ASP A 120 -5.61 5.17 -4.42
C ASP A 120 -5.06 4.61 -3.11
N THR A 121 -5.00 5.44 -2.07
CA THR A 121 -4.58 5.02 -0.74
C THR A 121 -5.50 3.93 -0.16
N MET A 122 -6.82 4.05 -0.34
CA MET A 122 -7.76 3.04 0.14
C MET A 122 -7.66 1.73 -0.63
N SER A 123 -7.60 1.82 -1.96
CA SER A 123 -7.46 0.67 -2.84
C SER A 123 -6.18 -0.11 -2.50
N TYR A 124 -5.07 0.60 -2.32
CA TYR A 124 -3.80 0.00 -1.95
C TYR A 124 -3.87 -0.76 -0.62
N LEU A 125 -4.38 -0.12 0.44
CA LEU A 125 -4.49 -0.76 1.75
C LEU A 125 -5.41 -2.00 1.69
N ILE A 126 -6.55 -1.90 1.01
CA ILE A 126 -7.48 -3.03 0.87
C ILE A 126 -6.80 -4.19 0.14
N LEU A 127 -6.11 -3.92 -0.97
CA LEU A 127 -5.41 -4.95 -1.74
C LEU A 127 -4.28 -5.59 -0.93
N HIS A 128 -3.52 -4.81 -0.16
CA HIS A 128 -2.47 -5.29 0.74
C HIS A 128 -3.03 -6.27 1.79
N GLU A 129 -4.13 -5.90 2.46
CA GLU A 129 -4.74 -6.78 3.45
C GLU A 129 -5.36 -8.03 2.81
N ILE A 130 -5.96 -7.92 1.61
CA ILE A 130 -6.41 -9.10 0.86
C ILE A 130 -5.22 -10.01 0.55
N GLY A 131 -4.07 -9.46 0.17
CA GLY A 131 -2.86 -10.26 -0.06
C GLY A 131 -2.45 -11.07 1.17
N HIS A 132 -2.48 -10.47 2.37
CA HIS A 132 -2.27 -11.21 3.62
C HIS A 132 -3.28 -12.34 3.82
N THR A 133 -4.56 -12.12 3.51
CA THR A 133 -5.57 -13.19 3.62
C THR A 133 -5.27 -14.38 2.71
N LEU A 134 -4.63 -14.12 1.56
CA LEU A 134 -4.22 -15.12 0.57
C LEU A 134 -2.84 -15.71 0.86
N GLY A 135 -2.24 -15.40 2.01
CA GLY A 135 -0.97 -15.95 2.45
C GLY A 135 0.27 -15.29 1.83
N MET A 136 0.11 -14.11 1.24
CA MET A 136 1.24 -13.35 0.69
C MET A 136 2.05 -12.74 1.83
N HIS A 137 3.37 -12.89 1.74
CA HIS A 137 4.31 -12.15 2.57
C HIS A 137 4.50 -10.75 2.01
N HIS A 138 5.01 -9.83 2.84
CA HIS A 138 5.46 -8.55 2.31
C HIS A 138 6.52 -8.76 1.23
N ASN A 139 6.50 -7.88 0.23
CA ASN A 139 7.48 -7.82 -0.83
C ASN A 139 8.01 -6.39 -0.91
N MET A 140 9.03 -6.10 -0.11
CA MET A 140 9.72 -4.81 0.00
C MET A 140 10.68 -4.53 -1.17
N LYS A 141 10.50 -5.22 -2.29
CA LYS A 141 11.31 -5.07 -3.51
C LYS A 141 10.44 -4.73 -4.71
N ALA A 142 9.13 -4.67 -4.52
CA ALA A 142 8.18 -4.49 -5.60
C ALA A 142 8.22 -3.07 -6.18
N THR A 143 8.66 -2.06 -5.43
CA THR A 143 8.89 -0.69 -5.93
C THR A 143 10.06 -0.57 -6.91
N GLN A 144 10.89 -1.61 -7.06
CA GLN A 144 12.02 -1.66 -8.01
C GLN A 144 11.57 -1.98 -9.45
N PHE A 145 10.30 -1.71 -9.77
CA PHE A 145 9.61 -2.17 -10.97
C PHE A 145 9.66 -1.15 -12.11
N LEU A 146 9.31 0.11 -11.84
CA LEU A 146 9.34 1.21 -12.82
C LEU A 146 10.54 2.12 -12.60
N THR A 147 11.05 2.73 -13.66
CA THR A 147 11.96 3.87 -13.56
C THR A 147 11.22 5.13 -13.08
N PRO A 148 11.91 6.20 -12.64
CA PRO A 148 11.23 7.42 -12.17
C PRO A 148 10.37 8.07 -13.25
N GLY A 149 10.77 7.99 -14.53
CA GLY A 149 9.98 8.54 -15.63
C GLY A 149 8.73 7.73 -15.92
N GLU A 150 8.83 6.40 -15.92
CA GLU A 150 7.69 5.51 -16.13
C GLU A 150 6.62 5.65 -15.04
N ALA A 151 7.00 5.93 -13.79
CA ALA A 151 6.06 6.15 -12.69
C ALA A 151 5.15 7.40 -12.89
N PHE A 152 5.55 8.31 -13.77
CA PHE A 152 4.79 9.51 -14.14
C PHE A 152 4.35 9.50 -15.62
N ASP A 153 4.36 8.33 -16.26
CA ASP A 153 3.77 8.10 -17.58
C ASP A 153 2.42 7.38 -17.39
N GLU A 154 1.32 8.07 -17.68
CA GLU A 154 -0.03 7.54 -17.43
C GLU A 154 -0.31 6.25 -18.22
N ASP A 155 0.17 6.15 -19.46
CA ASP A 155 -0.05 4.95 -20.30
C ASP A 155 0.70 3.74 -19.69
N VAL A 156 1.93 3.97 -19.22
CA VAL A 156 2.72 2.92 -18.54
C VAL A 156 2.10 2.53 -17.21
N VAL A 157 1.66 3.49 -16.40
CA VAL A 157 1.04 3.26 -15.11
C VAL A 157 -0.31 2.53 -15.27
N ASP A 158 -1.09 2.85 -16.29
CA ASP A 158 -2.34 2.16 -16.64
C ASP A 158 -2.11 0.71 -17.07
N GLU A 159 -1.12 0.45 -17.91
CA GLU A 159 -0.83 -0.89 -18.41
C GLU A 159 -0.16 -1.78 -17.36
N ARG A 160 0.84 -1.25 -16.64
CA ARG A 160 1.75 -2.04 -15.81
C ARG A 160 1.50 -1.91 -14.31
N GLY A 161 0.82 -0.86 -13.86
CA GLY A 161 0.76 -0.47 -12.44
C GLY A 161 2.07 0.17 -11.95
N LEU A 162 2.09 0.64 -10.71
CA LEU A 162 3.23 1.38 -10.13
C LEU A 162 4.32 0.48 -9.53
N ALA A 163 4.00 -0.76 -9.15
CA ALA A 163 4.92 -1.68 -8.49
C ALA A 163 4.61 -3.13 -8.87
N GLY A 164 5.57 -4.02 -8.63
CA GLY A 164 5.42 -5.44 -8.91
C GLY A 164 4.37 -6.14 -8.03
N SER A 165 4.07 -5.60 -6.85
CA SER A 165 3.19 -6.21 -5.85
C SER A 165 2.53 -5.14 -4.97
N VAL A 166 1.31 -5.41 -4.52
CA VAL A 166 0.62 -4.64 -3.47
C VAL A 166 1.17 -4.91 -2.07
N MET A 167 2.11 -5.85 -1.92
CA MET A 167 2.67 -6.27 -0.63
C MET A 167 3.90 -5.46 -0.18
N ASP A 168 4.22 -4.35 -0.86
CA ASP A 168 5.30 -3.43 -0.52
C ASP A 168 4.85 -2.33 0.45
N TYR A 169 5.79 -1.57 1.01
CA TYR A 169 5.58 -0.34 1.77
C TYR A 169 6.10 0.87 0.97
N PRO A 170 5.40 1.27 -0.12
CA PRO A 170 5.89 2.27 -1.04
C PRO A 170 5.88 3.68 -0.45
N ALA A 171 6.72 4.55 -0.99
CA ALA A 171 6.53 5.99 -0.86
C ALA A 171 5.32 6.51 -1.63
N LEU A 172 4.94 7.76 -1.39
CA LEU A 172 3.94 8.45 -2.20
C LEU A 172 4.49 8.72 -3.60
N ASN A 173 3.80 8.25 -4.65
CA ASN A 173 4.10 8.67 -6.01
C ASN A 173 3.50 10.07 -6.27
N PHE A 174 4.33 11.11 -6.14
CA PHE A 174 3.87 12.50 -6.19
C PHE A 174 4.66 13.31 -7.22
N ALA A 175 3.95 13.92 -8.16
CA ALA A 175 4.53 14.78 -9.19
C ALA A 175 4.64 16.23 -8.70
N SER A 176 5.73 16.90 -9.06
CA SER A 176 5.94 18.32 -8.72
C SER A 176 5.00 19.27 -9.47
N SER A 177 4.33 18.80 -10.53
CA SER A 177 3.31 19.54 -11.27
C SER A 177 2.00 18.75 -11.38
N ARG A 178 0.88 19.46 -11.50
CA ARG A 178 -0.45 18.86 -11.62
C ARG A 178 -0.61 18.01 -12.89
N ASP A 179 -0.05 18.48 -14.00
CA ASP A 179 -0.23 17.84 -15.31
C ASP A 179 0.57 16.54 -15.45
N GLU A 180 1.58 16.33 -14.61
CA GLU A 180 2.42 15.12 -14.56
C GLU A 180 1.92 14.10 -13.52
N GLN A 181 0.92 14.44 -12.71
CA GLN A 181 0.45 13.56 -11.64
C GLN A 181 -0.35 12.38 -12.21
N THR A 182 0.20 11.18 -12.06
CA THR A 182 -0.46 9.90 -12.37
C THR A 182 -1.21 9.38 -11.14
N ARG A 183 -1.08 8.08 -10.80
CA ARG A 183 -1.60 7.48 -9.56
C ARG A 183 -0.68 7.76 -8.37
N PHE A 184 -1.26 7.83 -7.18
CA PHE A 184 -0.47 7.94 -5.94
C PHE A 184 0.01 6.58 -5.42
N TYR A 185 -0.78 5.53 -5.65
CA TYR A 185 -0.54 4.15 -5.23
C TYR A 185 -1.15 3.16 -6.22
N LEU A 186 -0.82 1.87 -6.08
CA LEU A 186 -1.43 0.82 -6.87
C LEU A 186 -2.91 0.67 -6.51
N THR A 187 -3.75 0.59 -7.54
CA THR A 187 -5.19 0.33 -7.41
C THR A 187 -5.59 -1.04 -7.94
N GLN A 188 -4.61 -1.85 -8.32
CA GLN A 188 -4.77 -3.21 -8.84
C GLN A 188 -3.56 -4.08 -8.43
N PRO A 189 -3.71 -5.41 -8.40
CA PRO A 189 -2.57 -6.33 -8.21
C PRO A 189 -1.46 -6.09 -9.24
N GLY A 190 -0.22 -6.25 -8.81
CA GLY A 190 0.94 -6.20 -9.69
C GLY A 190 1.28 -7.56 -10.30
N PRO A 191 2.25 -7.62 -11.23
CA PRO A 191 2.64 -8.87 -11.91
C PRO A 191 3.12 -9.97 -10.95
N TYR A 192 3.81 -9.63 -9.85
CA TYR A 192 4.19 -10.60 -8.81
C TYR A 192 2.96 -11.19 -8.14
N ASP A 193 1.94 -10.36 -7.89
CA ASP A 193 0.72 -10.80 -7.22
C ASP A 193 -0.04 -11.81 -8.09
N ASP A 194 -0.21 -11.47 -9.36
CA ASP A 194 -0.86 -12.36 -10.34
C ASP A 194 -0.11 -13.68 -10.49
N TRP A 195 1.23 -13.63 -10.53
CA TRP A 195 2.06 -14.84 -10.58
C TRP A 195 1.94 -15.69 -9.31
N PHE A 196 1.92 -15.08 -8.14
CA PHE A 196 1.73 -15.79 -6.87
C PHE A 196 0.37 -16.49 -6.84
N ILE A 197 -0.70 -15.81 -7.29
CA ILE A 197 -2.03 -16.40 -7.36
C ILE A 197 -2.10 -17.50 -8.41
N GLU A 198 -1.47 -17.33 -9.57
CA GLU A 198 -1.35 -18.37 -10.58
C GLU A 198 -0.66 -19.61 -10.01
N TYR A 199 0.48 -19.45 -9.33
CA TYR A 199 1.20 -20.58 -8.74
C TYR A 199 0.43 -21.26 -7.60
N GLY A 200 -0.11 -20.47 -6.67
CA GLY A 200 -0.70 -20.99 -5.43
C GLY A 200 -2.16 -21.45 -5.54
N TYR A 201 -2.93 -20.91 -6.48
CA TYR A 201 -4.40 -21.05 -6.49
C TYR A 201 -5.01 -21.45 -7.83
N SER A 202 -4.23 -21.54 -8.92
CA SER A 202 -4.76 -22.01 -10.19
C SER A 202 -5.21 -23.48 -10.11
N PRO A 203 -6.30 -23.87 -10.82
CA PRO A 203 -6.76 -25.25 -10.81
C PRO A 203 -5.68 -26.22 -11.30
N ALA A 204 -5.45 -27.29 -10.52
CA ALA A 204 -4.54 -28.36 -10.88
C ALA A 204 -5.09 -29.19 -12.06
N LEU A 205 -4.18 -29.77 -12.85
CA LEU A 205 -4.51 -30.78 -13.85
C LEU A 205 -4.76 -32.14 -13.18
N ASP A 206 -5.64 -32.94 -13.79
CA ASP A 206 -5.95 -34.30 -13.30
C ASP A 206 -4.76 -35.26 -13.43
N ASP A 207 -3.89 -35.05 -14.43
CA ASP A 207 -2.70 -35.88 -14.66
C ASP A 207 -1.51 -35.39 -13.80
N PRO A 208 -0.98 -36.21 -12.88
CA PRO A 208 0.06 -35.77 -11.94
C PRO A 208 1.37 -35.33 -12.61
N GLN A 209 1.74 -35.94 -13.73
CA GLN A 209 2.96 -35.58 -14.46
C GLN A 209 2.80 -34.26 -15.20
N ALA A 210 1.66 -34.05 -15.86
CA ALA A 210 1.33 -32.78 -16.49
C ALA A 210 1.20 -31.66 -15.45
N GLU A 211 0.61 -31.93 -14.28
CA GLU A 211 0.50 -30.94 -13.21
C GLU A 211 1.86 -30.53 -12.66
N ALA A 212 2.75 -31.50 -12.41
CA ALA A 212 4.11 -31.20 -11.99
C ALA A 212 4.87 -30.34 -13.01
N ALA A 213 4.73 -30.63 -14.31
CA ALA A 213 5.33 -29.84 -15.38
C ALA A 213 4.72 -28.44 -15.48
N ARG A 214 3.41 -28.29 -15.25
CA ARG A 214 2.71 -27.01 -15.24
C ARG A 214 3.18 -26.11 -14.09
N LEU A 215 3.25 -26.65 -12.87
CA LEU A 215 3.72 -25.92 -11.70
C LEU A 215 5.19 -25.51 -11.85
N GLU A 216 6.04 -26.38 -12.38
CA GLU A 216 7.45 -26.06 -12.65
C GLU A 216 7.57 -24.91 -13.68
N ALA A 217 6.73 -24.92 -14.72
CA ALA A 217 6.71 -23.85 -15.73
C ALA A 217 6.29 -22.51 -15.13
N ILE A 218 5.30 -22.48 -14.24
CA ILE A 218 4.90 -21.26 -13.52
C ILE A 218 6.04 -20.83 -12.59
N LEU A 219 6.61 -21.74 -11.81
CA LEU A 219 7.68 -21.43 -10.86
C LEU A 219 8.95 -20.88 -11.53
N ALA A 220 9.29 -21.37 -12.72
CA ALA A 220 10.45 -20.91 -13.49
C ALA A 220 10.44 -19.40 -13.79
N ARG A 221 9.24 -18.79 -13.80
CA ARG A 221 9.07 -17.34 -13.94
C ARG A 221 9.63 -16.54 -12.77
N SER A 222 9.90 -17.14 -11.61
CA SER A 222 10.49 -16.48 -10.42
C SER A 222 11.78 -15.70 -10.65
N THR A 223 12.42 -15.86 -11.81
CA THR A 223 13.63 -15.12 -12.22
C THR A 223 13.33 -13.93 -13.14
N GLU A 224 12.08 -13.73 -13.56
CA GLU A 224 11.61 -12.56 -14.30
C GLU A 224 11.82 -11.29 -13.45
N PRO A 225 12.38 -10.20 -14.01
CA PRO A 225 12.64 -8.97 -13.26
C PRO A 225 11.38 -8.38 -12.60
N ASP A 226 10.25 -8.46 -13.30
CA ASP A 226 8.96 -7.91 -12.86
C ASP A 226 8.36 -8.69 -11.68
N LEU A 227 8.88 -9.88 -11.39
CA LEU A 227 8.46 -10.75 -10.29
C LEU A 227 9.49 -10.74 -9.14
N ALA A 228 10.28 -9.67 -9.04
CA ALA A 228 11.27 -9.52 -7.99
C ALA A 228 10.64 -9.64 -6.59
N PHE A 229 11.31 -10.38 -5.71
CA PHE A 229 10.88 -10.61 -4.34
C PHE A 229 11.99 -10.27 -3.34
N GLY A 230 11.59 -9.66 -2.23
CA GLY A 230 12.39 -9.54 -1.01
C GLY A 230 11.49 -9.16 0.15
N ASN A 231 11.51 -9.90 1.25
CA ASN A 231 10.56 -9.72 2.36
C ASN A 231 11.22 -9.07 3.58
N ASP A 232 10.50 -9.05 4.71
CA ASP A 232 10.94 -8.48 5.99
C ASP A 232 12.31 -8.98 6.48
N ALA A 233 12.71 -10.20 6.11
CA ALA A 233 13.98 -10.80 6.50
C ALA A 233 15.17 -10.18 5.73
N ASP A 234 14.92 -9.71 4.51
CA ASP A 234 15.92 -9.10 3.63
C ASP A 234 15.83 -7.56 3.60
N ASP A 235 14.85 -6.98 4.28
CA ASP A 235 14.60 -5.54 4.31
C ASP A 235 15.76 -4.74 4.96
N MET A 236 16.22 -3.73 4.22
CA MET A 236 17.38 -2.88 4.49
C MET A 236 17.08 -1.54 5.16
N ARG A 237 15.91 -1.35 5.79
CA ARG A 237 15.56 -0.09 6.50
C ARG A 237 16.53 0.35 7.61
N SER A 238 17.53 -0.46 7.95
CA SER A 238 18.58 -0.13 8.91
C SER A 238 19.93 -0.68 8.48
N PRO A 239 21.03 0.08 8.63
CA PRO A 239 22.37 -0.39 8.26
C PRO A 239 22.74 -1.72 8.94
N GLY A 240 23.24 -2.66 8.14
CA GLY A 240 23.70 -3.96 8.62
C GLY A 240 22.61 -5.00 8.90
N LYS A 241 21.34 -4.71 8.58
CA LYS A 241 20.21 -5.65 8.76
C LYS A 241 20.22 -6.79 7.73
N ALA A 242 20.48 -6.49 6.46
CA ALA A 242 20.50 -7.47 5.37
C ALA A 242 21.60 -7.11 4.32
N MET A 243 21.50 -7.65 3.09
CA MET A 243 22.53 -7.50 2.05
C MET A 243 22.07 -6.84 0.74
N ASP A 244 20.79 -6.95 0.36
CA ASP A 244 20.30 -6.40 -0.92
C ASP A 244 19.71 -5.00 -0.70
N PRO A 245 20.40 -3.91 -1.10
CA PRO A 245 19.93 -2.54 -0.85
C PRO A 245 18.65 -2.18 -1.62
N ARG A 246 18.19 -3.04 -2.53
CA ARG A 246 16.95 -2.87 -3.29
C ARG A 246 15.73 -3.39 -2.55
N VAL A 247 15.92 -4.12 -1.45
CA VAL A 247 14.83 -4.57 -0.57
C VAL A 247 14.69 -3.52 0.51
N ASN A 248 13.87 -2.50 0.26
CA ASN A 248 13.76 -1.34 1.11
C ASN A 248 12.29 -0.89 1.18
N ILE A 249 12.00 -0.03 2.14
CA ILE A 249 10.67 0.56 2.29
C ILE A 249 10.75 2.06 2.06
N TYR A 250 9.60 2.65 1.76
CA TYR A 250 9.43 4.09 1.58
C TYR A 250 10.27 4.63 0.42
N ASP A 251 10.45 3.82 -0.62
CA ASP A 251 10.98 4.19 -1.92
C ASP A 251 9.93 3.99 -3.03
N MET A 252 10.25 4.45 -4.23
CA MET A 252 9.38 4.33 -5.41
C MET A 252 10.23 4.50 -6.68
N SER A 253 10.95 3.45 -7.12
CA SER A 253 11.61 3.33 -8.43
C SER A 253 12.72 2.26 -8.44
N ALA A 254 13.00 1.70 -9.61
CA ALA A 254 14.19 0.89 -9.94
C ALA A 254 15.53 1.68 -9.91
N ASP A 255 15.47 3.02 -9.88
CA ASP A 255 16.60 3.92 -9.66
C ASP A 255 16.42 4.68 -8.34
N ALA A 256 16.87 4.06 -7.25
CA ALA A 256 16.75 4.59 -5.90
C ALA A 256 17.49 5.92 -5.68
N VAL A 257 18.58 6.17 -6.42
CA VAL A 257 19.36 7.41 -6.27
C VAL A 257 18.62 8.57 -6.92
N ALA A 258 18.15 8.38 -8.16
CA ALA A 258 17.35 9.39 -8.84
C ALA A 258 16.06 9.69 -8.07
N TYR A 259 15.36 8.65 -7.60
CA TYR A 259 14.18 8.83 -6.75
C TYR A 259 14.48 9.64 -5.49
N ALA A 260 15.54 9.30 -4.75
CA ALA A 260 15.90 10.03 -3.54
C ALA A 260 16.26 11.50 -3.82
N SER A 261 16.96 11.79 -4.91
CA SER A 261 17.24 13.16 -5.34
C SER A 261 15.96 13.94 -5.64
N ASN A 262 15.05 13.37 -6.44
CA ASN A 262 13.77 14.01 -6.79
C ASN A 262 12.90 14.25 -5.54
N ALA A 263 12.87 13.29 -4.61
CA ALA A 263 12.12 13.43 -3.36
C ALA A 263 12.66 14.58 -2.50
N MET A 264 13.99 14.75 -2.42
CA MET A 264 14.61 15.86 -1.68
C MET A 264 14.29 17.22 -2.31
N GLU A 265 14.24 17.29 -3.65
CA GLU A 265 13.81 18.50 -4.37
C GLU A 265 12.34 18.80 -4.07
N LEU A 266 11.45 17.80 -4.17
CA LEU A 266 10.04 17.94 -3.83
C LEU A 266 9.83 18.44 -2.38
N TYR A 267 10.58 17.91 -1.42
CA TYR A 267 10.52 18.35 -0.03
C TYR A 267 11.01 19.79 0.13
N SER A 268 12.11 20.15 -0.54
CA SER A 268 12.62 21.52 -0.55
C SER A 268 11.60 22.50 -1.12
N ASP A 269 11.01 22.19 -2.27
CA ASP A 269 10.03 23.05 -2.94
C ASP A 269 8.75 23.20 -2.13
N THR A 270 8.29 22.10 -1.54
CA THR A 270 7.16 22.10 -0.60
C THR A 270 7.47 23.00 0.59
N LEU A 271 8.62 22.84 1.26
CA LEU A 271 8.97 23.67 2.42
C LEU A 271 9.09 25.16 2.07
N ASN A 272 9.68 25.49 0.92
CA ASN A 272 9.84 26.87 0.48
C ASN A 272 8.50 27.52 0.15
N GLY A 273 7.60 26.81 -0.54
CA GLY A 273 6.30 27.36 -0.90
C GLY A 273 5.32 27.50 0.27
N MET A 274 5.53 26.79 1.38
CA MET A 274 4.69 26.91 2.59
C MET A 274 4.70 28.34 3.12
N VAL A 275 5.85 29.01 3.06
CA VAL A 275 6.01 30.40 3.53
C VAL A 275 5.09 31.35 2.78
N ASP A 276 4.86 31.09 1.50
CA ASP A 276 4.06 31.96 0.63
C ASP A 276 2.57 31.62 0.65
N LYS A 277 2.21 30.34 0.82
CA LYS A 277 0.82 29.87 0.63
C LYS A 277 0.06 29.52 1.91
N LEU A 278 0.74 29.23 3.02
CA LEU A 278 0.09 28.83 4.27
C LEU A 278 -0.10 29.90 5.36
N PRO A 279 0.49 31.11 5.33
CA PRO A 279 0.22 32.06 6.40
C PRO A 279 -1.23 32.57 6.34
N GLU A 280 -2.00 32.33 7.41
CA GLU A 280 -3.16 33.17 7.71
C GLU A 280 -2.64 34.49 8.29
N GLU A 281 -2.94 35.64 7.66
CA GLU A 281 -2.57 36.95 8.23
C GLU A 281 -3.11 37.07 9.67
N GLY A 282 -2.21 37.07 10.66
CA GLY A 282 -2.53 37.33 12.07
C GLY A 282 -2.66 36.10 12.99
N LYS A 283 -2.23 34.90 12.58
CA LYS A 283 -2.02 33.76 13.48
C LYS A 283 -0.59 33.22 13.39
#